data_AF-A0A969STT8-F1
#
_entry.id   AF-A0A969STT8-F1
#
_cell.length_a   1.000
_cell.length_b   1.000
_cell.length_c   1.000
_cell.angle_alpha   90.00
_cell.angle_beta   90.00
_cell.angle_gamma   90.00
#
_symmetry.space_group_name_H-M   'P 1'
#
loop_
_entity.id
_entity.type
_entity.pdbx_description
1 polymer ?
#
loop_
_entity_poly.entity_id
_entity_poly.type
_entity_poly.pdbx_seq_one_letter_code
_entity_poly.pdbx_strand_id
1 'polypeptide(L)'
;MQIDKSGVEYWLARQLQPLLGYSRWQRFEETIERSKLACFNSGYEITNHFTDAGNLVKRTQGGGSRQSDYKLSRYACYLTAMNGDPRKPEIAVAQTYFAIKTREAEIGSNLANSEVLTATITTTIERALTPINQRLEQIEHHLNALPPVKPKRPWTLSASTPPAEVPSDYKQLEDGSWLSPEAYESVLRQSRRSLWWELRQLNKFQ
;
A
#
# COMPACT_ATOMS: atom_id res chain seq x y z
N MET A 1 -13.77 -8.36 -38.51
CA MET A 1 -12.41 -7.86 -38.23
C MET A 1 -11.52 -8.29 -39.37
N GLN A 2 -10.76 -7.36 -39.95
CA GLN A 2 -9.79 -7.63 -41.01
C GLN A 2 -8.44 -7.05 -40.57
N ILE A 3 -7.34 -7.56 -41.12
CA ILE A 3 -5.98 -7.07 -40.84
C ILE A 3 -5.41 -6.59 -42.17
N ASP A 4 -4.79 -5.41 -42.18
CA ASP A 4 -4.16 -4.87 -43.38
C ASP A 4 -2.74 -5.45 -43.58
N LYS A 5 -2.08 -5.02 -44.65
CA LYS A 5 -0.72 -5.48 -44.98
C LYS A 5 0.33 -5.08 -43.94
N SER A 6 0.02 -4.11 -43.09
CA SER A 6 0.89 -3.59 -42.04
C SER A 6 0.60 -4.24 -40.69
N GLY A 7 -0.33 -5.22 -40.62
CA GLY A 7 -0.72 -5.87 -39.37
C GLY A 7 -1.73 -5.07 -38.55
N VAL A 8 -2.31 -4.00 -39.09
CA VAL A 8 -3.27 -3.14 -38.38
C VAL A 8 -4.68 -3.66 -38.59
N GLU A 9 -5.42 -3.79 -37.49
CA GLU A 9 -6.82 -4.20 -37.51
C GLU A 9 -7.74 -3.09 -38.04
N TYR A 10 -8.69 -3.47 -38.89
CA TYR A 10 -9.74 -2.58 -39.38
C TYR A 10 -11.08 -3.29 -39.62
N TRP A 11 -12.13 -2.48 -39.74
CA TRP A 11 -13.46 -2.89 -40.15
C TRP A 11 -13.94 -2.02 -41.31
N LEU A 12 -14.66 -2.62 -42.26
CA LEU A 12 -15.28 -1.85 -43.33
C LEU A 12 -16.61 -1.27 -42.86
N ALA A 13 -16.82 0.02 -43.09
CA ALA A 13 -18.05 0.71 -42.74
C ALA A 13 -19.28 0.07 -43.39
N ARG A 14 -19.18 -0.37 -44.65
CA ARG A 14 -20.24 -1.12 -45.35
C ARG A 14 -20.64 -2.41 -44.64
N GLN A 15 -19.70 -3.11 -43.99
CA GLN A 15 -19.97 -4.32 -43.22
C GLN A 15 -20.57 -4.00 -41.85
N LEU A 16 -20.17 -2.87 -41.25
CA LEU A 16 -20.67 -2.42 -39.96
C LEU A 16 -22.10 -1.85 -40.05
N GLN A 17 -22.44 -1.22 -41.17
CA GLN A 17 -23.75 -0.59 -41.42
C GLN A 17 -24.96 -1.46 -40.99
N PRO A 18 -25.14 -2.69 -41.51
CA PRO A 18 -26.30 -3.51 -41.13
C PRO A 18 -26.24 -3.99 -39.67
N LEU A 19 -25.05 -4.17 -39.11
CA LEU A 19 -24.86 -4.58 -37.71
C LEU A 19 -25.28 -3.50 -36.71
N LEU A 20 -25.29 -2.24 -37.14
CA LEU A 20 -25.76 -1.09 -36.36
C LEU A 20 -27.20 -0.69 -36.71
N GLY A 21 -27.94 -1.54 -37.43
CA GLY A 21 -29.36 -1.33 -37.74
C GLY A 21 -29.63 -0.29 -38.83
N TYR A 22 -28.64 0.06 -39.66
CA TYR A 22 -28.82 1.02 -40.75
C TYR A 22 -29.12 0.31 -42.07
N SER A 23 -30.28 0.59 -42.67
CA SER A 23 -30.67 0.04 -43.98
C SER A 23 -30.15 0.87 -45.16
N ARG A 24 -30.02 2.19 -45.01
CA ARG A 24 -29.57 3.12 -46.05
C ARG A 24 -28.18 3.67 -45.75
N TRP A 25 -27.29 3.61 -46.74
CA TRP A 25 -25.90 4.09 -46.62
C TRP A 25 -25.84 5.56 -46.18
N GLN A 26 -26.65 6.45 -46.77
CA GLN A 26 -26.60 7.89 -46.49
C GLN A 26 -26.81 8.20 -45.00
N ARG A 27 -27.72 7.47 -44.32
CA ARG A 27 -27.97 7.62 -42.88
C ARG A 27 -26.80 7.14 -42.04
N PHE A 28 -26.09 6.12 -42.53
CA PHE A 28 -24.91 5.61 -41.86
C PHE A 28 -23.71 6.53 -42.09
N GLU A 29 -23.55 7.06 -43.30
CA GLU A 29 -22.54 8.06 -43.65
C GLU A 29 -22.68 9.33 -42.81
N GLU A 30 -23.91 9.84 -42.61
CA GLU A 30 -24.20 10.93 -41.65
C GLU A 30 -23.71 10.61 -40.22
N THR A 31 -23.73 9.34 -39.82
CA THR A 31 -23.22 8.89 -38.52
C THR A 31 -21.69 8.85 -38.48
N ILE A 32 -21.07 8.40 -39.57
CA ILE A 32 -19.61 8.41 -39.74
C ILE A 32 -19.09 9.85 -39.71
N GLU A 33 -19.73 10.79 -40.39
CA GLU A 33 -19.30 12.20 -40.38
C GLU A 33 -19.38 12.83 -38.99
N ARG A 34 -20.45 12.57 -38.22
CA ARG A 34 -20.53 12.98 -36.81
C ARG A 34 -19.41 12.36 -35.97
N SER A 35 -19.04 11.11 -36.27
CA SER A 35 -17.98 10.39 -35.56
C SER A 35 -16.58 10.92 -35.90
N LYS A 36 -16.35 11.34 -37.15
CA LYS A 36 -15.12 12.03 -37.56
C LYS A 36 -14.98 13.37 -36.83
N LEU A 37 -16.07 14.13 -36.70
CA LEU A 37 -16.07 15.37 -35.93
C LEU A 37 -15.74 15.12 -34.45
N ALA A 38 -16.34 14.09 -33.84
CA ALA A 38 -16.02 13.70 -32.46
C ALA A 38 -14.55 13.28 -32.30
N CYS A 39 -14.00 12.55 -33.27
CA CYS A 39 -12.58 12.16 -33.31
C CYS A 39 -11.67 13.38 -33.33
N PHE A 40 -11.94 14.33 -34.23
CA PHE A 40 -11.20 15.59 -34.35
C PHE A 40 -11.28 16.42 -33.07
N ASN A 41 -12.47 16.59 -32.50
CA ASN A 41 -12.67 17.33 -31.26
C ASN A 41 -11.98 16.67 -30.05
N SER A 42 -11.72 15.37 -30.12
CA SER A 42 -10.96 14.63 -29.09
C SER A 42 -9.44 14.73 -29.29
N GLY A 43 -8.97 15.51 -30.27
CA GLY A 43 -7.55 15.73 -30.55
C GLY A 43 -6.89 14.64 -31.43
N TYR A 44 -7.68 13.73 -32.02
CA TYR A 44 -7.17 12.66 -32.88
C TYR A 44 -7.29 13.02 -34.37
N GLU A 45 -6.23 12.71 -35.12
CA GLU A 45 -6.20 12.86 -36.57
C GLU A 45 -7.21 11.91 -37.24
N ILE A 46 -8.15 12.45 -38.01
CA ILE A 46 -9.26 11.69 -38.61
C ILE A 46 -8.72 10.58 -39.53
N THR A 47 -7.68 10.88 -40.33
CA THR A 47 -7.14 9.97 -41.34
C THR A 47 -6.54 8.69 -40.75
N ASN A 48 -6.08 8.73 -39.49
CA ASN A 48 -5.60 7.56 -38.75
C ASN A 48 -6.71 6.58 -38.37
N HIS A 49 -7.96 7.05 -38.31
CA HIS A 49 -9.09 6.29 -37.79
C HIS A 49 -10.18 6.01 -38.83
N PHE A 50 -10.34 6.89 -39.81
CA PHE A 50 -11.34 6.83 -40.88
C PHE A 50 -10.65 6.98 -42.24
N THR A 51 -10.19 5.88 -42.81
CA THR A 51 -9.51 5.88 -44.12
C THR A 51 -10.50 5.58 -45.24
N ASP A 52 -10.54 6.40 -46.29
CA ASP A 52 -11.39 6.15 -47.47
C ASP A 52 -11.01 4.83 -48.15
N ALA A 53 -12.01 3.98 -48.39
CA ALA A 53 -11.88 2.67 -49.03
C ALA A 53 -12.84 2.54 -50.23
N GLY A 54 -13.42 3.66 -50.69
CA GLY A 54 -14.42 3.66 -51.73
C GLY A 54 -13.87 3.20 -53.08
N ASN A 55 -14.52 2.18 -53.65
CA ASN A 55 -14.16 1.59 -54.94
C ASN A 55 -15.07 2.11 -56.07
N LEU A 56 -14.54 2.15 -57.29
CA LEU A 56 -15.34 2.44 -58.48
C LEU A 56 -16.13 1.19 -58.88
N VAL A 57 -17.46 1.24 -58.81
CA VAL A 57 -18.32 0.11 -59.21
C VAL A 57 -18.91 0.39 -60.58
N LYS A 58 -18.65 -0.49 -61.54
CA LYS A 58 -19.27 -0.43 -62.88
C LYS A 58 -20.75 -0.79 -62.76
N ARG A 59 -21.64 0.08 -63.27
CA ARG A 59 -23.05 -0.28 -63.45
C ARG A 59 -23.26 -1.03 -64.75
N THR A 60 -24.19 -1.97 -64.74
CA THR A 60 -24.59 -2.79 -65.90
C THR A 60 -25.13 -1.95 -67.08
N GLN A 61 -25.61 -0.73 -66.83
CA GLN A 61 -26.18 0.16 -67.86
C GLN A 61 -25.21 1.24 -68.39
N GLY A 62 -23.91 1.12 -68.12
CA GLY A 62 -22.92 2.12 -68.54
C GLY A 62 -22.80 3.28 -67.54
N GLY A 63 -21.57 3.60 -67.15
CA GLY A 63 -21.25 4.55 -66.09
C GLY A 63 -20.80 3.85 -64.79
N GLY A 64 -19.67 4.28 -64.23
CA GLY A 64 -19.19 3.87 -62.92
C GLY A 64 -19.71 4.81 -61.83
N SER A 65 -20.21 4.28 -60.72
CA SER A 65 -20.51 5.07 -59.53
C SER A 65 -19.51 4.70 -58.45
N ARG A 66 -18.84 5.68 -57.85
CA ARG A 66 -17.94 5.45 -56.72
C ARG A 66 -18.80 5.04 -55.52
N GLN A 67 -18.64 3.79 -55.08
CA GLN A 67 -19.29 3.32 -53.88
C GLN A 67 -18.43 3.73 -52.70
N SER A 68 -18.82 4.78 -51.97
CA SER A 68 -18.13 5.21 -50.75
C SER A 68 -18.08 4.07 -49.73
N ASP A 69 -16.92 3.88 -49.11
CA ASP A 69 -16.70 2.99 -47.98
C ASP A 69 -15.53 3.51 -47.16
N TYR A 70 -15.38 3.05 -45.91
CA TYR A 70 -14.31 3.47 -45.02
C TYR A 70 -13.71 2.27 -44.30
N LYS A 71 -12.38 2.26 -44.16
CA LYS A 71 -11.71 1.46 -43.14
C LYS A 71 -11.76 2.21 -41.82
N LEU A 72 -12.33 1.55 -40.82
CA LEU A 72 -12.49 2.06 -39.48
C LEU A 72 -11.51 1.33 -38.56
N SER A 73 -10.71 2.08 -37.82
CA SER A 73 -10.00 1.56 -36.66
C SER A 73 -10.98 1.08 -35.58
N ARG A 74 -10.48 0.33 -34.58
CA ARG A 74 -11.29 -0.05 -33.41
C ARG A 74 -11.89 1.18 -32.71
N TYR A 75 -11.10 2.23 -32.55
CA TYR A 75 -11.56 3.50 -31.97
C TYR A 75 -12.67 4.16 -32.81
N ALA A 76 -12.51 4.21 -34.14
CA ALA A 76 -13.55 4.74 -35.03
C ALA A 76 -14.85 3.94 -34.96
N CYS A 77 -14.78 2.61 -34.80
CA CYS A 77 -15.97 1.77 -34.61
C CYS A 77 -16.73 2.17 -33.34
N TYR A 78 -16.02 2.41 -32.23
CA TYR A 78 -16.63 2.84 -30.98
C TYR A 78 -17.26 4.23 -31.10
N LEU A 79 -16.57 5.19 -31.72
CA LEU A 79 -17.14 6.51 -31.99
C LEU A 79 -18.37 6.43 -32.88
N THR A 80 -18.36 5.56 -33.89
CA THR A 80 -19.52 5.34 -34.79
C THR A 80 -20.72 4.81 -34.03
N ALA A 81 -20.52 3.86 -33.11
CA ALA A 81 -21.59 3.36 -32.25
C ALA A 81 -22.08 4.44 -31.25
N MET A 82 -21.18 5.18 -30.61
CA MET A 82 -21.52 6.21 -29.64
C MET A 82 -22.32 7.38 -30.25
N ASN A 83 -21.97 7.79 -31.48
CA ASN A 83 -22.61 8.89 -32.21
C ASN A 83 -23.78 8.44 -33.11
N GLY A 84 -24.21 7.17 -33.01
CA GLY A 84 -25.33 6.61 -33.76
C GLY A 84 -26.69 7.22 -33.41
N ASP A 85 -27.73 6.84 -34.17
CA ASP A 85 -29.11 7.18 -33.85
C ASP A 85 -29.60 6.32 -32.67
N PRO A 86 -29.87 6.89 -31.48
CA PRO A 86 -30.27 6.13 -30.30
C PRO A 86 -31.65 5.47 -30.43
N ARG A 87 -32.44 5.82 -31.47
CA ARG A 87 -33.70 5.13 -31.79
C ARG A 87 -33.47 3.71 -32.34
N LYS A 88 -32.23 3.37 -32.71
CA LYS A 88 -31.86 2.02 -33.16
C LYS A 88 -31.48 1.16 -31.95
N PRO A 89 -32.07 -0.04 -31.79
CA PRO A 89 -31.80 -0.89 -30.64
C PRO A 89 -30.33 -1.30 -30.56
N GLU A 90 -29.65 -1.53 -31.70
CA GLU A 90 -28.24 -1.90 -31.76
C GLU A 90 -27.33 -0.77 -31.22
N ILE A 91 -27.67 0.49 -31.53
CA ILE A 91 -26.97 1.67 -31.01
C ILE A 91 -27.23 1.83 -29.51
N ALA A 92 -28.48 1.70 -29.06
CA ALA A 92 -28.84 1.82 -27.64
C ALA A 92 -28.13 0.76 -26.77
N VAL A 93 -28.04 -0.48 -27.28
CA VAL A 93 -27.30 -1.57 -26.63
C VAL A 93 -25.81 -1.24 -26.55
N ALA A 94 -25.21 -0.74 -27.64
CA ALA A 94 -23.80 -0.34 -27.62
C ALA A 94 -23.53 0.80 -26.62
N GLN A 95 -24.41 1.82 -26.56
CA GLN A 95 -24.29 2.91 -25.59
C GLN A 95 -24.40 2.42 -24.14
N THR A 96 -25.33 1.49 -23.88
CA THR A 96 -25.48 0.87 -22.56
C THR A 96 -24.25 0.05 -22.19
N TYR A 97 -23.70 -0.70 -23.14
CA TYR A 97 -22.44 -1.42 -22.95
C TYR A 97 -21.32 -0.45 -22.56
N PHE A 98 -21.14 0.67 -23.27
CA PHE A 98 -20.12 1.65 -22.92
C PHE A 98 -20.35 2.28 -21.54
N ALA A 99 -21.59 2.62 -21.18
CA ALA A 99 -21.90 3.16 -19.85
C ALA A 99 -21.53 2.17 -18.73
N ILE A 100 -21.86 0.88 -18.90
CA ILE A 100 -21.51 -0.17 -17.96
C ILE A 100 -20.00 -0.36 -17.88
N LYS A 101 -19.31 -0.44 -19.03
CA LYS A 101 -17.85 -0.63 -19.07
C LYS A 101 -17.07 0.53 -18.48
N THR A 102 -17.52 1.77 -18.68
CA THR A 102 -16.94 2.93 -18.01
C THR A 102 -17.09 2.80 -16.51
N ARG A 103 -18.27 2.41 -16.02
CA ARG A 103 -18.50 2.23 -14.57
C ARG A 103 -17.64 1.12 -13.97
N GLU A 104 -17.52 -0.01 -14.66
CA GLU A 104 -16.63 -1.11 -14.24
C GLU A 104 -15.17 -0.64 -14.15
N ALA A 105 -14.70 0.13 -15.12
CA ALA A 105 -13.33 0.67 -15.14
C ALA A 105 -13.09 1.70 -14.01
N GLU A 106 -14.04 2.60 -13.75
CA GLU A 106 -13.97 3.55 -12.64
C GLU A 106 -13.86 2.83 -11.28
N ILE A 107 -14.68 1.80 -11.06
CA ILE A 107 -14.64 1.01 -9.82
C ILE A 107 -13.32 0.26 -9.71
N GLY A 108 -12.88 -0.43 -10.77
CA GLY A 108 -11.63 -1.17 -10.79
C GLY A 108 -10.41 -0.27 -10.52
N SER A 109 -10.38 0.93 -11.11
CA SER A 109 -9.32 1.91 -10.87
C SER A 109 -9.31 2.41 -9.42
N ASN A 110 -10.48 2.62 -8.81
CA ASN A 110 -10.56 3.02 -7.40
C ASN A 110 -10.05 1.94 -6.45
N LEU A 111 -10.29 0.65 -6.74
CA LEU A 111 -9.75 -0.46 -5.94
C LEU A 111 -8.23 -0.50 -6.02
N ALA A 112 -7.65 -0.41 -7.23
CA ALA A 112 -6.20 -0.36 -7.41
C ALA A 112 -5.56 0.84 -6.69
N ASN A 113 -6.19 2.02 -6.76
CA ASN A 113 -5.72 3.21 -6.05
C ASN A 113 -5.82 3.04 -4.53
N SER A 114 -6.90 2.42 -4.03
CA SER A 114 -7.08 2.11 -2.61
C SER A 114 -6.00 1.15 -2.11
N GLU A 115 -5.67 0.09 -2.85
CA GLU A 115 -4.61 -0.86 -2.47
C GLU A 115 -3.26 -0.16 -2.35
N VAL A 116 -2.88 0.67 -3.32
CA VAL A 116 -1.63 1.46 -3.27
C VAL A 116 -1.63 2.44 -2.09
N LEU A 117 -2.76 3.11 -1.82
CA LEU A 117 -2.91 3.99 -0.66
C LEU A 117 -2.78 3.23 0.66
N THR A 118 -3.41 2.06 0.81
CA THR A 118 -3.28 1.25 2.03
C THR A 118 -1.85 0.76 2.23
N ALA A 119 -1.18 0.29 1.18
CA ALA A 119 0.20 -0.19 1.24
C ALA A 119 1.20 0.94 1.57
N THR A 120 0.97 2.16 1.06
CA THR A 120 1.80 3.32 1.40
C THR A 120 1.56 3.80 2.83
N ILE A 121 0.32 3.78 3.30
CA ILE A 121 -0.03 4.11 4.68
C ILE A 121 0.58 3.10 5.65
N THR A 122 0.44 1.79 5.39
CA THR A 122 1.00 0.75 6.28
C THR A 122 2.51 0.83 6.36
N THR A 123 3.21 0.94 5.22
CA THR A 123 4.68 1.08 5.21
C THR A 123 5.15 2.37 5.88
N THR A 124 4.40 3.46 5.77
CA THR A 124 4.72 4.72 6.46
C THR A 124 4.56 4.57 7.97
N ILE A 125 3.48 3.91 8.42
CA ILE A 125 3.22 3.62 9.83
C ILE A 125 4.33 2.70 10.37
N GLU A 126 4.65 1.60 9.70
CA GLU A 126 5.72 0.68 10.11
C GLU A 126 7.06 1.39 10.25
N ARG A 127 7.42 2.24 9.28
CA ARG A 127 8.65 3.03 9.33
C ARG A 127 8.68 3.99 10.53
N ALA A 128 7.53 4.58 10.90
CA ALA A 128 7.43 5.46 12.06
C ALA A 128 7.47 4.70 13.39
N LEU A 129 6.91 3.49 13.45
CA LEU A 129 6.88 2.65 14.65
C LEU A 129 8.22 1.96 14.93
N THR A 130 8.98 1.61 13.90
CA THR A 130 10.28 0.92 14.02
C THR A 130 11.25 1.57 15.03
N PRO A 131 11.55 2.88 14.96
CA PRO A 131 12.48 3.51 15.91
C PRO A 131 11.92 3.57 17.34
N ILE A 132 10.59 3.63 17.51
CA ILE A 132 9.95 3.60 18.82
C ILE A 132 10.15 2.22 19.45
N ASN A 133 9.87 1.16 18.71
CA ASN A 133 10.05 -0.21 19.17
C ASN A 133 11.53 -0.50 19.51
N GLN A 134 12.46 -0.05 18.67
CA GLN A 134 13.90 -0.16 18.96
C GLN A 134 14.30 0.54 20.26
N ARG A 135 13.75 1.74 20.53
CA ARG A 135 14.00 2.45 21.79
C ARG A 135 13.40 1.73 22.99
N LEU A 136 12.22 1.12 22.86
CA LEU A 136 11.61 0.34 23.93
C LEU A 136 12.47 -0.87 24.28
N GLU A 137 12.94 -1.62 23.28
CA GLU A 137 13.85 -2.75 23.46
C GLU A 137 15.17 -2.32 24.14
N GLN A 138 15.72 -1.17 23.74
CA GLN A 138 16.90 -0.58 24.40
C GLN A 138 16.63 -0.28 25.88
N ILE A 139 15.48 0.32 26.21
CA ILE A 139 15.11 0.63 27.60
C ILE A 139 14.98 -0.66 28.41
N GLU A 140 14.29 -1.67 27.89
CA GLU A 140 14.13 -2.97 28.56
C GLU A 140 15.48 -3.64 28.82
N HIS A 141 16.37 -3.64 27.82
CA HIS A 141 17.73 -4.15 27.99
C HIS A 141 18.49 -3.37 29.08
N HIS A 142 18.42 -2.04 29.07
CA HIS A 142 19.05 -1.21 30.08
C HIS A 142 18.52 -1.52 31.48
N LEU A 143 17.20 -1.68 31.66
CA LEU A 143 16.59 -2.03 32.94
C LEU A 143 17.07 -3.40 33.45
N ASN A 144 17.14 -4.40 32.57
CA ASN A 144 17.63 -5.73 32.93
C ASN A 144 19.13 -5.75 33.28
N ALA A 145 19.91 -4.81 32.74
CA ALA A 145 21.32 -4.65 33.03
C ALA A 145 21.59 -3.81 34.30
N LEU A 146 20.58 -3.18 34.90
CA LEU A 146 20.78 -2.44 36.14
C LEU A 146 21.10 -3.39 37.30
N PRO A 147 22.11 -3.07 38.13
CA PRO A 147 22.36 -3.85 39.33
C PRO A 147 21.12 -3.79 40.24
N PRO A 148 20.82 -4.87 40.98
CA PRO A 148 19.70 -4.87 41.91
C PRO A 148 19.86 -3.70 42.89
N VAL A 149 18.85 -2.83 42.95
CA VAL A 149 18.84 -1.72 43.90
C VAL A 149 18.79 -2.32 45.29
N LYS A 150 19.87 -2.14 46.06
CA LYS A 150 19.89 -2.54 47.47
C LYS A 150 18.75 -1.81 48.19
N PRO A 151 17.82 -2.51 48.85
CA PRO A 151 16.76 -1.85 49.61
C PRO A 151 17.39 -0.99 50.71
N LYS A 152 16.84 0.21 50.94
CA LYS A 152 17.24 1.04 52.09
C LYS A 152 16.80 0.32 53.36
N ARG A 153 17.75 -0.22 54.12
CA ARG A 153 17.50 -0.88 55.41
C ARG A 153 18.24 -0.14 56.54
N PRO A 154 17.73 -0.20 57.79
CA PRO A 154 18.42 0.35 58.96
C PRO A 154 19.76 -0.35 59.22
N TRP A 155 20.73 0.35 59.81
CA TRP A 155 22.02 -0.26 60.20
C TRP A 155 21.88 -1.23 61.38
N THR A 156 20.93 -0.97 62.28
CA THR A 156 20.63 -1.77 63.47
C THR A 156 19.13 -2.03 63.61
N LEU A 157 18.76 -3.19 64.14
CA LEU A 157 17.41 -3.47 64.66
C LEU A 157 17.50 -3.74 66.16
N SER A 158 16.44 -3.37 66.89
CA SER A 158 16.39 -3.54 68.35
C SER A 158 16.28 -5.02 68.74
N ALA A 159 16.70 -5.37 69.96
CA ALA A 159 16.46 -6.68 70.55
C ALA A 159 14.97 -7.03 70.72
N SER A 160 14.10 -6.01 70.67
CA SER A 160 12.64 -6.18 70.68
C SER A 160 12.05 -6.55 69.32
N THR A 161 12.83 -6.52 68.23
CA THR A 161 12.34 -6.85 66.89
C THR A 161 12.09 -8.36 66.76
N PRO A 162 10.88 -8.80 66.34
CA PRO A 162 10.57 -10.23 66.18
C PRO A 162 11.51 -10.90 65.16
N PRO A 163 12.07 -12.09 65.43
CA PRO A 163 13.00 -12.76 64.52
C PRO A 163 12.42 -13.05 63.12
N ALA A 164 11.09 -13.18 62.99
CA ALA A 164 10.42 -13.40 61.71
C ALA A 164 10.43 -12.17 60.78
N GLU A 165 10.63 -10.96 61.34
CA GLU A 165 10.69 -9.70 60.58
C GLU A 165 12.14 -9.30 60.26
N VAL A 166 13.12 -9.98 60.85
CA VAL A 166 14.54 -9.70 60.63
C VAL A 166 15.00 -10.37 59.33
N PRO A 167 15.62 -9.62 58.40
CA PRO A 167 16.20 -10.20 57.20
C PRO A 167 17.27 -11.24 57.55
N SER A 168 17.28 -12.38 56.84
CA SER A 168 18.10 -13.55 57.19
C SER A 168 19.62 -13.31 57.19
N ASP A 169 20.07 -12.22 56.58
CA ASP A 169 21.46 -11.81 56.49
C ASP A 169 21.93 -10.95 57.68
N TYR A 170 21.03 -10.51 58.57
CA TYR A 170 21.40 -9.77 59.77
C TYR A 170 22.06 -10.68 60.80
N LYS A 171 23.07 -10.14 61.49
CA LYS A 171 23.78 -10.87 62.56
C LYS A 171 23.32 -10.37 63.91
N GLN A 172 22.93 -11.29 64.79
CA GLN A 172 22.57 -10.97 66.16
C GLN A 172 23.82 -10.72 67.00
N LEU A 173 23.77 -9.72 67.86
CA LEU A 173 24.79 -9.40 68.86
C LEU A 173 24.46 -10.05 70.20
N GLU A 174 25.44 -10.05 71.11
CA GLU A 174 25.31 -10.60 72.46
C GLU A 174 24.24 -9.90 73.31
N ASP A 175 23.97 -8.62 73.03
CA ASP A 175 22.90 -7.83 73.68
C ASP A 175 21.50 -8.09 73.09
N GLY A 176 21.40 -9.02 72.14
CA GLY A 176 20.15 -9.40 71.46
C GLY A 176 19.76 -8.51 70.29
N SER A 177 20.45 -7.38 70.05
CA SER A 177 20.21 -6.50 68.90
C SER A 177 20.75 -7.11 67.59
N TRP A 178 20.33 -6.56 66.44
CA TRP A 178 20.73 -7.06 65.14
C TRP A 178 21.49 -6.01 64.33
N LEU A 179 22.55 -6.43 63.65
CA LEU A 179 23.31 -5.60 62.71
C LEU A 179 23.10 -6.05 61.27
N SER A 180 22.97 -5.08 60.36
CA SER A 180 23.04 -5.38 58.93
C SER A 180 24.44 -5.91 58.56
N PRO A 181 24.58 -6.69 57.47
CA PRO A 181 25.88 -7.16 56.99
C PRO A 181 26.90 -6.03 56.83
N GLU A 182 26.48 -4.89 56.28
CA GLU A 182 27.34 -3.72 56.08
C GLU A 182 27.78 -3.09 57.41
N ALA A 183 26.86 -2.97 58.37
CA ALA A 183 27.16 -2.43 59.69
C ALA A 183 28.14 -3.36 60.45
N TYR A 184 27.91 -4.67 60.38
CA TYR A 184 28.78 -5.68 60.98
C TYR A 184 30.20 -5.66 60.40
N GLU A 185 30.34 -5.64 59.07
CA GLU A 185 31.65 -5.54 58.40
C GLU A 185 32.36 -4.21 58.71
N SER A 186 31.62 -3.11 58.84
CA SER A 186 32.18 -1.81 59.25
C SER A 186 32.78 -1.87 60.65
N VAL A 187 32.05 -2.46 61.61
CA VAL A 187 32.54 -2.66 62.99
C VAL A 187 33.78 -3.56 63.03
N LEU A 188 33.77 -4.68 62.28
CA LEU A 188 34.95 -5.54 62.15
C LEU A 188 36.15 -4.82 61.54
N ARG A 189 35.92 -3.94 60.56
CA ARG A 189 36.99 -3.15 59.94
C ARG A 189 37.57 -2.11 60.90
N GLN A 190 36.73 -1.48 61.71
CA GLN A 190 37.18 -0.53 62.75
C GLN A 190 37.94 -1.24 63.87
N SER A 191 37.46 -2.40 64.35
CA SER A 191 38.16 -3.17 65.37
C SER A 191 39.54 -3.61 64.90
N ARG A 192 39.66 -4.12 63.66
CA ARG A 192 40.96 -4.45 63.03
C ARG A 192 41.91 -3.25 62.92
N ARG A 193 41.39 -2.03 62.74
CA ARG A 193 42.19 -0.79 62.71
C ARG A 193 42.66 -0.35 64.09
N SER A 194 41.93 -0.71 65.14
CA SER A 194 42.28 -0.40 66.54
C SER A 194 43.28 -1.39 67.17
N LEU A 195 43.54 -2.54 66.54
CA LEU A 195 44.54 -3.51 67.00
C LEU A 195 45.96 -2.94 66.91
N TRP A 196 46.84 -3.29 67.84
CA TRP A 196 48.25 -2.87 67.84
C TRP A 196 48.99 -3.37 66.58
N TRP A 197 50.04 -2.66 66.13
CA TRP A 197 50.63 -2.87 64.78
C TRP A 197 51.11 -4.31 64.53
N GLU A 198 51.64 -4.98 65.56
CA GLU A 198 52.17 -6.35 65.48
C GLU A 198 51.07 -7.39 65.22
N LEU A 199 49.91 -7.25 65.87
CA LEU A 199 48.76 -8.14 65.69
C LEU A 199 48.09 -7.96 64.32
N ARG A 200 48.25 -6.80 63.68
CA ARG A 200 47.77 -6.58 62.30
C ARG A 200 48.58 -7.33 61.24
N GLN A 201 49.85 -7.66 61.50
CA GLN A 201 50.71 -8.38 60.55
C GLN A 201 50.52 -9.91 60.61
N LEU A 202 50.07 -10.45 61.75
CA LEU A 202 49.84 -11.88 61.94
C LEU A 202 48.64 -12.44 61.15
N ASN A 203 47.61 -11.63 60.90
CA ASN A 203 46.42 -12.02 60.12
C ASN A 203 46.61 -12.02 58.58
N LYS A 204 47.85 -11.96 58.08
CA LYS A 204 48.16 -12.03 56.64
C LYS A 204 48.61 -13.41 56.15
N PHE A 205 48.69 -14.41 57.02
CA PHE A 205 48.98 -15.80 56.65
C PHE A 205 47.93 -16.75 57.23
N GLN A 206 46.77 -16.81 56.58
CA GLN A 206 45.84 -17.95 56.56
C GLN A 206 44.87 -17.77 55.41
#